data_AF-A0A816V3I9-F1
#
_entry.id   AF-A0A816V3I9-F1
#
_cell.length_a   1.000
_cell.length_b   1.000
_cell.length_c   1.000
_cell.angle_alpha   90.00
_cell.angle_beta   90.00
_cell.angle_gamma   90.00
#
_symmetry.space_group_name_H-M   'P 1'
#
loop_
_entity.id
_entity.type
_entity.pdbx_description
1 polymer ?
#
loop_
_entity_poly.entity_id
_entity_poly.type
_entity_poly.pdbx_seq_one_letter_code
_entity_poly.pdbx_strand_id
1 'polypeptide(L)' 'MQIFFCAFEASVRPPWAQRIEKLLKPSGELITLMFPMDERSGGPPYKVSVSDYEKVLIPLGFEAMSIVDKERAITPRKV' A
#
# COMPACT_ATOMS: atom_id res chain seq x y z
N MET A 1 4.33 0.77 9.65
CA MET A 1 3.74 1.71 8.66
C MET A 1 4.65 1.76 7.46
N GLN A 2 4.29 1.08 6.37
CA GLN A 2 5.15 0.97 5.18
C GLN A 2 4.73 1.96 4.10
N ILE A 3 5.68 2.80 3.65
CA ILE A 3 5.49 3.82 2.60
C ILE A 3 6.04 3.38 1.23
N PHE A 4 6.63 2.19 1.13
CA PHE A 4 7.35 1.75 -0.06
C PHE A 4 6.44 1.40 -1.25
N PHE A 5 5.19 1.02 -1.02
CA PHE A 5 4.31 0.52 -2.08
C PHE A 5 4.08 1.56 -3.19
N CYS A 6 3.83 2.82 -2.82
CA CYS A 6 3.66 3.91 -3.79
C CYS A 6 4.98 4.42 -4.38
N ALA A 7 6.13 4.01 -3.87
CA ALA A 7 7.42 4.38 -4.44
C ALA A 7 7.82 3.47 -5.62
N PHE A 8 7.15 2.32 -5.76
CA PHE A 8 7.43 1.33 -6.80
C PHE A 8 6.48 1.47 -8.00
N GLU A 9 7.03 1.24 -9.19
CA GLU A 9 6.23 1.03 -10.39
C GLU A 9 5.28 -0.16 -10.21
N ALA A 10 4.16 -0.16 -10.93
CA ALA A 10 3.12 -1.18 -10.81
C ALA A 10 3.65 -2.61 -11.01
N SER A 11 4.64 -2.78 -11.90
CA SER A 11 5.31 -4.05 -12.19
C SER A 11 6.07 -4.65 -10.99
N VAL A 12 6.52 -3.82 -10.05
CA VAL A 12 7.30 -4.24 -8.87
C VAL A 12 6.41 -4.54 -7.65
N ARG A 13 5.11 -4.23 -7.72
CA ARG A 13 4.15 -4.49 -6.62
C ARG A 13 3.94 -5.98 -6.31
N PRO A 14 3.83 -6.89 -7.30
CA PRO A 14 3.75 -8.34 -7.00
C PRO A 14 5.00 -8.91 -6.28
N PRO A 15 6.25 -8.68 -6.74
CA PRO A 15 7.42 -9.18 -6.02
C PRO A 15 7.60 -8.51 -4.65
N TRP A 16 7.15 -7.25 -4.49
CA TRP A 16 7.05 -6.62 -3.17
C TRP A 16 6.14 -7.42 -2.24
N ALA A 17 4.93 -7.80 -2.67
CA ALA A 17 3.97 -8.53 -1.84
C ALA A 17 4.53 -9.89 -1.40
N GLN A 18 5.18 -10.62 -2.33
CA GLN A 18 5.86 -11.87 -2.02
C GLN A 18 7.01 -11.69 -1.01
N ARG A 19 7.72 -10.56 -1.07
CA ARG A 19 8.78 -10.27 -0.10
C ARG A 19 8.21 -10.01 1.28
N ILE A 20 7.08 -9.32 1.38
CA ILE A 20 6.39 -9.04 2.64
C ILE A 20 5.86 -10.32 3.28
N GLU A 21 5.22 -11.20 2.50
CA GLU A 21 4.76 -12.52 2.96
C GLU A 21 5.90 -13.29 3.66
N LYS A 22 7.06 -13.41 3.01
CA LYS A 22 8.25 -14.09 3.56
C LYS A 22 8.89 -13.40 4.77
N LEU A 23 8.63 -12.11 4.98
CA LEU A 23 9.17 -11.34 6.10
C LEU A 23 8.26 -11.41 7.34
N LEU A 24 6.97 -11.66 7.14
CA LEU A 24 6.02 -11.77 8.24
C LEU A 24 6.16 -13.13 8.92
N LYS A 25 5.88 -13.13 10.23
CA LYS A 25 5.67 -14.38 10.97
C LYS A 25 4.32 -14.98 10.57
N PRO A 26 4.05 -16.28 10.83
CA PRO A 26 2.78 -16.93 10.47
C PRO A 26 1.50 -16.26 11.00
N SER A 27 1.60 -15.41 12.03
CA SER A 27 0.51 -14.59 12.59
C SER A 27 0.82 -13.09 12.55
N GLY A 28 1.75 -12.68 11.68
CA GLY A 28 2.16 -11.29 11.54
C GLY A 28 1.11 -10.48 10.76
N GLU A 29 0.90 -9.25 11.19
CA GLU A 29 0.00 -8.32 10.51
C GLU A 29 0.77 -7.32 9.65
N LEU A 30 0.25 -7.07 8.45
CA LEU A 30 0.74 -6.01 7.57
C LEU A 30 -0.09 -4.74 7.74
N ILE A 31 0.52 -3.68 8.27
CA ILE A 31 -0.13 -2.36 8.38
C ILE A 31 0.41 -1.43 7.28
N THR A 32 -0.45 -1.09 6.32
CA THR A 32 -0.15 -0.17 5.23
C THR A 32 -0.78 1.20 5.47
N LEU A 33 -0.05 2.26 5.10
CA LEU A 33 -0.64 3.59 4.94
C LEU A 33 -0.81 3.82 3.44
N MET A 34 -2.05 3.75 2.96
CA MET A 34 -2.34 3.90 1.55
C MET A 34 -2.28 5.38 1.16
N PHE A 35 -1.24 5.76 0.43
CA PHE A 35 -0.99 7.13 -0.02
C PHE A 35 -0.09 7.12 -1.26
N PRO A 36 -0.23 8.05 -2.22
CA PRO A 36 -1.36 8.97 -2.42
C PRO A 36 -2.53 8.26 -3.12
N MET A 37 -3.76 8.63 -2.76
CA MET A 37 -4.99 8.08 -3.35
C MET A 37 -5.79 9.11 -4.18
N ASP A 38 -5.13 10.18 -4.62
CA ASP A 38 -5.75 11.22 -5.46
C ASP A 38 -5.52 10.96 -6.97
N GLU A 39 -6.08 11.83 -7.82
CA GLU A 39 -6.02 11.70 -9.29
C GLU A 39 -4.71 12.18 -9.93
N ARG A 40 -3.60 12.21 -9.18
CA ARG A 40 -2.30 12.60 -9.75
C ARG A 40 -1.83 11.60 -10.81
N SER A 41 -1.07 12.11 -11.79
CA SER A 41 -0.35 11.31 -12.78
C SER A 41 1.17 11.34 -12.50
N GLY A 42 1.88 10.28 -12.90
CA GLY A 42 3.31 10.14 -12.67
C GLY A 42 3.67 9.59 -11.27
N GLY A 43 4.93 9.77 -10.89
CA GLY A 43 5.49 9.32 -9.62
C GLY A 43 7.02 9.31 -9.65
N PRO A 44 7.68 8.94 -8.54
CA PRO A 44 7.12 8.64 -7.21
C PRO A 44 6.75 9.91 -6.39
N PRO A 45 5.78 9.82 -5.47
CA PRO A 45 4.95 8.65 -5.20
C PRO A 45 3.85 8.46 -6.27
N TYR A 46 3.71 7.23 -6.76
CA TYR A 46 2.66 6.80 -7.68
C TYR A 46 1.32 6.72 -6.98
N LYS A 47 0.23 7.02 -7.69
CA LYS A 47 -1.12 6.82 -7.14
C LYS A 47 -1.39 5.35 -6.82
N VAL A 48 -2.13 5.13 -5.75
CA VAL A 48 -2.55 3.82 -5.26
C VAL A 48 -4.03 3.84 -4.88
N SER A 49 -4.64 2.67 -4.91
CA SER A 49 -6.02 2.41 -4.49
C SER A 49 -6.06 1.16 -3.62
N VAL A 50 -7.15 0.94 -2.89
CA VAL A 50 -7.37 -0.32 -2.15
C VAL A 50 -7.19 -1.53 -3.06
N SER A 51 -7.77 -1.47 -4.27
CA SER A 51 -7.68 -2.53 -5.28
C SER A 51 -6.25 -2.87 -5.69
N ASP A 52 -5.33 -1.89 -5.69
CA ASP A 52 -3.91 -2.16 -6.01
C ASP A 52 -3.25 -3.07 -4.98
N TYR A 53 -3.61 -2.95 -3.70
CA TYR A 53 -3.13 -3.82 -2.63
C TYR A 53 -3.80 -5.19 -2.69
N GLU A 54 -5.13 -5.22 -2.83
CA GLU A 54 -5.92 -6.46 -2.90
C GLU A 54 -5.42 -7.38 -4.02
N LYS A 55 -5.15 -6.83 -5.21
CA LYS A 55 -4.66 -7.58 -6.37
C LYS A 55 -3.37 -8.35 -6.12
N VAL A 56 -2.51 -7.88 -5.21
CA VAL A 56 -1.21 -8.51 -4.94
C VAL A 56 -1.16 -9.25 -3.61
N LEU A 57 -2.00 -8.88 -2.63
CA LEU A 57 -2.01 -9.47 -1.29
C LEU A 57 -3.01 -10.63 -1.16
N ILE A 58 -4.23 -10.51 -1.69
CA ILE A 58 -5.26 -11.56 -1.58
C ILE A 58 -4.78 -12.89 -2.20
N PRO A 59 -4.13 -12.91 -3.39
CA PRO A 59 -3.61 -14.16 -3.96
C PRO A 59 -2.52 -14.84 -3.10
N LEU A 60 -1.92 -14.13 -2.15
CA LEU A 60 -0.93 -14.66 -1.20
C LEU A 60 -1.55 -15.07 0.14
N GLY A 61 -2.88 -15.02 0.27
CA GLY A 61 -3.59 -15.44 1.48
C GLY A 61 -3.75 -14.35 2.54
N PHE A 62 -3.46 -13.09 2.22
CA PHE A 62 -3.80 -11.97 3.11
C PHE A 62 -5.29 -11.66 3.07
N GLU A 63 -5.80 -11.21 4.22
CA GLU A 63 -7.16 -10.71 4.39
C GLU A 63 -7.14 -9.26 4.88
N ALA A 64 -8.04 -8.43 4.36
CA ALA A 64 -8.18 -7.04 4.79
C ALA A 64 -9.03 -6.97 6.07
N MET A 65 -8.37 -6.89 7.23
CA MET A 65 -9.04 -6.83 8.54
C MET A 65 -9.77 -5.50 8.79
N SER A 66 -9.17 -4.38 8.39
CA SER A 66 -9.79 -3.06 8.52
C SER A 66 -9.21 -2.10 7.48
N ILE A 67 -10.07 -1.25 6.92
CA ILE A 67 -9.71 -0.14 6.06
C ILE A 67 -10.43 1.08 6.61
N VAL A 68 -9.67 2.05 7.09
CA VAL A 68 -10.20 3.21 7.80
C VAL A 68 -9.60 4.47 7.18
N ASP A 69 -10.46 5.41 6.80
CA ASP A 69 -10.03 6.72 6.34
C ASP A 69 -9.41 7.52 7.48
N LYS A 70 -8.32 8.21 7.18
CA LYS A 70 -7.59 8.98 8.20
C LYS A 70 -8.19 10.37 8.34
N GLU A 71 -9.15 10.53 9.25
CA GLU A 71 -9.82 11.81 9.57
C GLU A 71 -8.85 12.96 9.90
N ARG A 72 -7.67 12.64 10.43
CA ARG A 72 -6.61 13.60 10.80
C ARG A 72 -5.39 13.53 9.86
N ALA A 73 -5.60 13.24 8.58
CA ALA A 73 -4.54 13.36 7.59
C ALA A 73 -4.01 14.81 7.58
N ILE A 74 -2.68 14.97 7.56
CA ILE A 74 -2.05 16.28 7.48
C ILE A 74 -2.35 16.85 6.10
N THR A 75 -2.78 18.11 6.02
CA THR A 75 -2.99 18.79 4.74
C THR A 75 -1.68 18.85 3.95
N PRO A 76 -1.71 18.81 2.60
CA PRO A 76 -0.53 19.02 1.78
C PRO A 76 0.25 20.26 2.21
N ARG A 77 1.58 20.18 2.21
CA ARG A 77 2.42 21.33 2.52
C ARG A 77 2.15 22.42 1.48
N LYS A 78 1.81 23.62 1.94
CA LYS A 78 1.72 24.80 1.05
C LYS A 78 3.11 25.06 0.48
N VAL A 79 3.20 25.11 -0.84
CA VAL A 79 4.39 25.57 -1.58
C VAL A 79 4.38 27.08 -1.66
#